data_AF-A0A7S2H9T0-F1
#
_entry.id   AF-A0A7S2H9T0-F1
#
_cell.length_a   1.000
_cell.length_b   1.000
_cell.length_c   1.000
_cell.angle_alpha   90.00
_cell.angle_beta   90.00
_cell.angle_gamma   90.00
#
_symmetry.space_group_name_H-M   'P 1'
#
loop_
_entity.id
_entity.type
_entity.pdbx_description
1 polymer ?
#
loop_
_entity_poly.entity_id
_entity_poly.type
_entity_poly.pdbx_seq_one_letter_code
_entity_poly.pdbx_strand_id
1 'polypeptide(L)'
;KNYIRGIAWKSTCEGLNYTIYGGEDACYPGLQTYYRNDHERAHYAMLEGHLVTDFSSKHGIRKAQVALLAACSCHPQSIAMRGVQERCASLDSIRGSWIHNHPTSGKRLICVEGPFSHAVYSLASLKASIQLPMHAFDQVQAFNCTAFGFTEMYNQPDHCYPKMRLWTKTAPIHLDAGIKESNEVEDHLFRSNDFVSWAQKEHRNARVLHTTPGCNCVPDSEVGKRNAPTCSVPARRPPIN
;
A
#
# COMPACT_ATOMS: atom_id res chain seq x y z
N LYS A 1 0.62 -0.46 -36.98
CA LYS A 1 -0.55 -0.97 -36.23
C LYS A 1 -0.26 -2.42 -35.81
N ASN A 2 0.51 -2.62 -34.74
CA ASN A 2 0.79 -3.96 -34.20
C ASN A 2 0.13 -4.06 -32.82
N TYR A 3 -1.11 -4.56 -32.80
CA TYR A 3 -1.76 -4.96 -31.57
C TYR A 3 -1.12 -6.28 -31.12
N ILE A 4 -0.38 -6.23 -30.01
CA ILE A 4 0.05 -7.44 -29.28
C ILE A 4 -1.23 -8.18 -28.89
N ARG A 5 -1.45 -9.33 -29.54
CA ARG A 5 -2.52 -10.28 -29.22
C ARG A 5 -2.42 -10.64 -27.75
N GLY A 6 -3.55 -10.50 -27.06
CA GLY A 6 -3.67 -10.63 -25.62
C GLY A 6 -3.17 -11.98 -25.10
N ILE A 7 -2.27 -11.91 -24.14
CA ILE A 7 -2.22 -12.90 -23.08
C ILE A 7 -3.44 -12.60 -22.22
N ALA A 8 -4.57 -13.21 -22.58
CA ALA A 8 -5.70 -13.32 -21.69
C ALA A 8 -5.26 -14.28 -20.59
N TRP A 9 -4.89 -13.76 -19.43
CA TRP A 9 -4.75 -14.57 -18.22
C TRP A 9 -6.16 -15.03 -17.80
N LYS A 10 -6.72 -15.97 -18.57
CA LYS A 10 -7.98 -16.68 -18.26
C LYS A 10 -7.71 -17.79 -17.24
N SER A 11 -6.99 -17.46 -16.18
CA SER A 11 -6.87 -18.35 -15.05
C SER A 11 -7.99 -17.97 -14.09
N THR A 12 -9.11 -18.69 -14.17
CA THR A 12 -10.08 -18.65 -13.06
C THR A 12 -9.43 -19.27 -11.83
N CYS A 13 -9.91 -18.95 -10.62
CA CYS A 13 -9.47 -19.64 -9.40
C CYS A 13 -9.58 -21.16 -9.57
N GLU A 14 -10.68 -21.64 -10.15
CA GLU A 14 -10.89 -23.05 -10.51
C GLU A 14 -9.80 -23.61 -11.43
N GLY A 15 -9.43 -22.88 -12.50
CA GLY A 15 -8.34 -23.29 -13.41
C GLY A 15 -6.95 -23.33 -12.75
N LEU A 16 -6.81 -22.75 -11.56
CA LEU A 16 -5.61 -22.81 -10.71
C LEU A 16 -5.77 -23.80 -9.53
N ASN A 17 -6.78 -24.67 -9.58
CA ASN A 17 -7.12 -25.64 -8.55
C ASN A 17 -7.58 -25.01 -7.21
N TYR A 18 -8.14 -23.80 -7.23
CA TYR A 18 -8.81 -23.17 -6.08
C TYR A 18 -10.33 -23.32 -6.23
N THR A 19 -10.86 -24.44 -5.77
CA THR A 19 -12.26 -24.85 -5.99
C THR A 19 -13.14 -24.74 -4.75
N ILE A 20 -12.55 -24.64 -3.56
CA ILE A 20 -13.30 -24.54 -2.30
C ILE A 20 -13.70 -23.08 -2.07
N TYR A 21 -14.99 -22.79 -2.16
CA TYR A 21 -15.51 -21.44 -1.93
C TYR A 21 -15.37 -21.03 -0.45
N GLY A 22 -14.72 -19.88 -0.24
CA GLY A 22 -14.46 -19.32 1.08
C GLY A 22 -15.49 -18.29 1.56
N GLY A 23 -16.29 -17.75 0.64
CA GLY A 23 -17.12 -16.57 0.90
C GLY A 23 -16.53 -15.29 0.32
N GLU A 24 -17.25 -14.19 0.53
CA GLU A 24 -16.74 -12.84 0.27
C GLU A 24 -15.61 -12.50 1.25
N ASP A 25 -14.58 -11.81 0.75
CA ASP A 25 -13.50 -11.26 1.56
C ASP A 25 -14.06 -10.27 2.58
N ALA A 26 -13.70 -10.46 3.86
CA ALA A 26 -14.24 -9.63 4.94
C ALA A 26 -13.81 -8.15 4.84
N CYS A 27 -12.73 -7.87 4.10
CA CYS A 27 -12.09 -6.58 4.01
C CYS A 27 -12.41 -5.83 2.69
N TYR A 28 -12.85 -6.53 1.65
CA TYR A 28 -13.18 -5.97 0.32
C TYR A 28 -14.50 -6.53 -0.25
N PRO A 29 -15.56 -5.71 -0.31
CA PRO A 29 -16.82 -6.09 -0.95
C PRO A 29 -16.64 -6.53 -2.41
N GLY A 30 -17.37 -7.57 -2.80
CA GLY A 30 -17.37 -8.17 -4.13
C GLY A 30 -16.22 -9.13 -4.38
N LEU A 31 -15.14 -9.10 -3.59
CA LEU A 31 -14.01 -10.02 -3.74
C LEU A 31 -14.37 -11.38 -3.17
N GLN A 32 -14.28 -12.43 -3.97
CA GLN A 32 -14.56 -13.80 -3.54
C GLN A 32 -13.26 -14.54 -3.24
N THR A 33 -13.24 -15.26 -2.12
CA THR A 33 -12.10 -16.09 -1.71
C THR A 33 -12.35 -17.54 -2.11
N TYR A 34 -11.28 -18.20 -2.57
CA TYR A 34 -11.28 -19.61 -2.90
C TYR A 34 -10.01 -20.25 -2.35
N TYR A 35 -10.10 -21.51 -1.92
CA TYR A 35 -9.00 -22.30 -1.38
C TYR A 35 -8.81 -23.57 -2.22
N ARG A 36 -7.62 -24.17 -2.20
CA ARG A 36 -7.39 -25.42 -2.95
C ARG A 36 -8.02 -26.63 -2.31
N ASN A 37 -8.14 -26.62 -0.98
CA ASN A 37 -8.72 -27.69 -0.19
C ASN A 37 -9.12 -27.15 1.20
N ASP A 38 -9.88 -27.94 1.95
CA ASP A 38 -10.36 -27.56 3.29
C ASP A 38 -9.21 -27.37 4.30
N HIS A 39 -8.10 -28.07 4.13
CA HIS A 39 -6.92 -27.90 4.99
C HIS A 39 -6.31 -26.49 4.83
N GLU A 40 -6.14 -26.00 3.59
CA GLU A 40 -5.66 -24.63 3.34
C GLU A 40 -6.64 -23.57 3.87
N ARG A 41 -7.96 -23.82 3.76
CA ARG A 41 -8.99 -22.94 4.35
C ARG A 41 -8.86 -22.85 5.87
N ALA A 42 -8.76 -23.99 6.54
CA ALA A 42 -8.58 -24.04 7.99
C ALA A 42 -7.24 -23.40 8.41
N HIS A 43 -6.18 -23.65 7.63
CA HIS A 43 -4.85 -23.07 7.86
C HIS A 43 -4.88 -21.54 7.75
N TYR A 44 -5.55 -20.98 6.74
CA TYR A 44 -5.69 -19.53 6.59
C TYR A 44 -6.35 -18.87 7.81
N ALA A 45 -7.44 -19.44 8.33
CA ALA A 45 -8.11 -18.92 9.52
C ALA A 45 -7.20 -18.94 10.77
N MET A 46 -6.34 -19.97 10.91
CA MET A 46 -5.35 -19.99 11.98
C MET A 46 -4.26 -18.92 11.80
N LEU A 47 -3.79 -18.70 10.56
CA LEU A 47 -2.78 -17.69 10.26
C LEU A 47 -3.25 -16.29 10.64
N GLU A 48 -4.51 -15.93 10.41
CA GLU A 48 -5.03 -14.61 10.82
C GLU A 48 -4.92 -14.40 12.34
N GLY A 49 -5.25 -15.42 13.14
CA GLY A 49 -5.11 -15.38 14.60
C GLY A 49 -3.65 -15.25 15.06
N HIS A 50 -2.73 -15.92 14.38
CA HIS A 50 -1.29 -15.79 14.63
C HIS A 50 -0.79 -14.40 14.26
N LEU A 51 -1.17 -13.85 13.10
CA LEU A 51 -0.76 -12.51 12.67
C LEU A 51 -1.16 -11.43 13.67
N VAL A 52 -2.39 -11.50 14.23
CA VAL A 52 -2.82 -10.57 15.29
C VAL A 52 -1.97 -10.70 16.55
N THR A 53 -1.63 -11.94 16.94
CA THR A 53 -0.81 -12.21 18.12
C THR A 53 0.63 -11.74 17.93
N ASP A 54 1.23 -12.03 16.78
CA ASP A 54 2.61 -11.68 16.45
C ASP A 54 2.76 -10.16 16.33
N PHE A 55 1.83 -9.49 15.65
CA PHE A 55 1.83 -8.04 15.53
C PHE A 55 1.64 -7.36 16.90
N SER A 56 0.72 -7.90 17.73
CA SER A 56 0.50 -7.44 19.11
C SER A 56 1.78 -7.53 19.94
N SER A 57 2.45 -8.68 19.90
CA SER A 57 3.69 -8.93 20.63
C SER A 57 4.82 -8.02 20.15
N LYS A 58 5.03 -7.97 18.83
CA LYS A 58 6.11 -7.19 18.20
C LYS A 58 6.03 -5.69 18.50
N HIS A 59 4.82 -5.13 18.52
CA HIS A 59 4.61 -3.69 18.65
C HIS A 59 4.14 -3.26 20.05
N GLY A 60 3.94 -4.18 20.99
CA GLY A 60 3.43 -3.86 22.32
C GLY A 60 2.00 -3.31 22.33
N ILE A 61 1.19 -3.64 21.31
CA ILE A 61 -0.20 -3.19 21.17
C ILE A 61 -1.12 -4.30 21.66
N ARG A 62 -2.22 -3.97 22.37
CA ARG A 62 -3.18 -4.99 22.83
C ARG A 62 -3.81 -5.70 21.63
N LYS A 63 -3.97 -7.03 21.69
CA LYS A 63 -4.60 -7.83 20.61
C LYS A 63 -5.93 -7.25 20.12
N ALA A 64 -6.78 -6.77 21.03
CA ALA A 64 -8.06 -6.13 20.66
C ALA A 64 -7.88 -4.84 19.86
N GLN A 65 -6.83 -4.05 20.12
CA GLN A 65 -6.49 -2.88 19.32
C GLN A 65 -5.90 -3.28 17.97
N VAL A 66 -5.10 -4.35 17.89
CA VAL A 66 -4.60 -4.88 16.61
C VAL A 66 -5.74 -5.39 15.73
N ALA A 67 -6.70 -6.12 16.29
CA ALA A 67 -7.89 -6.55 15.57
C ALA A 67 -8.70 -5.33 15.06
N LEU A 68 -8.82 -4.28 15.88
CA LEU A 68 -9.45 -3.04 15.46
C LEU A 68 -8.65 -2.32 14.36
N LEU A 69 -7.31 -2.30 14.43
CA LEU A 69 -6.45 -1.72 13.38
C LEU A 69 -6.64 -2.44 12.04
N ALA A 70 -6.69 -3.78 12.06
CA ALA A 70 -6.93 -4.58 10.87
C ALA A 70 -8.29 -4.25 10.24
N ALA A 71 -9.36 -4.26 11.04
CA ALA A 71 -10.72 -3.96 10.56
C ALA A 71 -10.86 -2.50 10.06
N CYS A 72 -10.28 -1.52 10.77
CA CYS A 72 -10.29 -0.11 10.38
C CYS A 72 -9.39 0.21 9.17
N SER A 73 -8.58 -0.74 8.71
CA SER A 73 -7.79 -0.61 7.48
C SER A 73 -8.50 -1.20 6.26
N CYS A 74 -9.68 -1.79 6.44
CA CYS A 74 -10.46 -2.38 5.37
C CYS A 74 -11.28 -1.36 4.57
N HIS A 75 -11.83 -1.81 3.44
CA HIS A 75 -12.72 -0.99 2.62
C HIS A 75 -13.92 -0.51 3.48
N PRO A 76 -14.35 0.77 3.37
CA PRO A 76 -15.38 1.33 4.24
C PRO A 76 -16.72 0.57 4.26
N GLN A 77 -17.04 -0.09 3.14
CA GLN A 77 -18.27 -0.87 2.99
C GLN A 77 -18.13 -2.36 3.36
N SER A 78 -16.94 -2.80 3.79
CA SER A 78 -16.65 -4.20 4.09
C SER A 78 -17.36 -4.69 5.35
N ILE A 79 -17.52 -6.02 5.46
CA ILE A 79 -18.10 -6.65 6.65
C ILE A 79 -17.26 -6.30 7.89
N ALA A 80 -15.92 -6.33 7.77
CA ALA A 80 -15.01 -6.03 8.86
C ALA A 80 -15.15 -4.59 9.38
N MET A 81 -15.31 -3.60 8.49
CA MET A 81 -15.42 -2.19 8.88
C MET A 81 -16.79 -1.85 9.50
N ARG A 82 -17.88 -2.40 8.96
CA ARG A 82 -19.26 -2.04 9.35
C ARG A 82 -19.53 -2.17 10.86
N GLY A 83 -18.91 -3.15 11.52
CA GLY A 83 -19.09 -3.38 12.96
C GLY A 83 -18.22 -2.52 13.87
N VAL A 84 -17.26 -1.74 13.33
CA VAL A 84 -16.23 -1.06 14.13
C VAL A 84 -15.99 0.39 13.75
N GLN A 85 -16.66 0.93 12.74
CA GLN A 85 -16.42 2.26 12.17
C GLN A 85 -16.30 3.36 13.23
N GLU A 86 -17.24 3.42 14.18
CA GLU A 86 -17.26 4.43 15.25
C GLU A 86 -16.05 4.35 16.21
N ARG A 87 -15.40 3.18 16.26
CA ARG A 87 -14.25 2.92 17.12
C ARG A 87 -12.92 3.24 16.44
N CYS A 88 -12.89 3.45 15.13
CA CYS A 88 -11.62 3.67 14.41
C CYS A 88 -10.89 4.94 14.85
N ALA A 89 -11.61 5.99 15.28
CA ALA A 89 -11.00 7.21 15.83
C ALA A 89 -10.17 6.96 17.10
N SER A 90 -10.47 5.89 17.86
CA SER A 90 -9.68 5.52 19.05
C SER A 90 -8.25 5.05 18.72
N LEU A 91 -7.96 4.83 17.44
CA LEU A 91 -6.66 4.38 16.95
C LEU A 91 -5.79 5.52 16.42
N ASP A 92 -6.28 6.77 16.41
CA ASP A 92 -5.56 7.91 15.81
C ASP A 92 -4.19 8.19 16.47
N SER A 93 -4.00 7.75 17.72
CA SER A 93 -2.73 7.83 18.45
C SER A 93 -1.70 6.79 18.03
N ILE A 94 -2.13 5.70 17.37
CA ILE A 94 -1.22 4.68 16.87
C ILE A 94 -0.64 5.16 15.55
N ARG A 95 0.68 5.37 15.56
CA ARG A 95 1.44 5.77 14.38
C ARG A 95 1.81 4.54 13.56
N GLY A 96 1.74 4.68 12.24
CA GLY A 96 2.27 3.73 11.28
C GLY A 96 3.35 4.39 10.45
N SER A 97 4.43 3.66 10.19
CA SER A 97 5.47 4.08 9.27
C SER A 97 5.94 2.96 8.37
N TRP A 98 6.49 3.33 7.22
CA TRP A 98 7.27 2.44 6.36
C TRP A 98 8.51 3.17 5.86
N ILE A 99 9.43 2.41 5.27
CA ILE A 99 10.68 2.91 4.74
C ILE A 99 10.65 2.68 3.24
N HIS A 100 10.89 3.71 2.47
CA HIS A 100 11.11 3.58 1.04
C HIS A 100 12.47 2.91 0.84
N ASN A 101 12.46 1.74 0.20
CA ASN A 101 13.66 1.01 -0.11
C ASN A 101 13.99 1.19 -1.59
N HIS A 102 15.26 1.38 -1.91
CA HIS A 102 15.69 1.35 -3.29
C HIS A 102 15.36 -0.03 -3.88
N PRO A 103 14.63 -0.12 -5.01
CA PRO A 103 14.05 -1.38 -5.51
C PRO A 103 15.11 -2.44 -5.85
N THR A 104 16.29 -2.02 -6.33
CA THR A 104 17.40 -2.94 -6.68
C THR A 104 18.35 -3.22 -5.52
N SER A 105 18.86 -2.19 -4.84
CA SER A 105 19.90 -2.35 -3.80
C SER A 105 19.34 -2.67 -2.41
N GLY A 106 18.03 -2.49 -2.18
CA GLY A 106 17.43 -2.60 -0.85
C GLY A 106 17.86 -1.50 0.13
N LYS A 107 18.58 -0.47 -0.34
CA LYS A 107 19.02 0.64 0.50
C LYS A 107 17.82 1.40 1.06
N ARG A 108 17.84 1.66 2.37
CA ARG A 108 16.80 2.42 3.09
C ARG A 108 16.97 3.91 2.79
N LEU A 109 16.03 4.50 2.04
CA LEU A 109 16.16 5.85 1.48
C LEU A 109 15.53 6.90 2.40
N ILE A 110 14.21 6.82 2.59
CA ILE A 110 13.42 7.75 3.40
C ILE A 110 12.40 6.96 4.22
N CYS A 111 11.92 7.54 5.31
CA CYS A 111 10.84 6.96 6.10
C CYS A 111 9.61 7.87 6.06
N VAL A 112 8.43 7.29 5.99
CA VAL A 112 7.16 8.02 5.97
C VAL A 112 6.31 7.56 7.14
N GLU A 113 5.73 8.51 7.89
CA GLU A 113 4.98 8.25 9.11
C GLU A 113 3.69 9.07 9.19
N GLY A 114 2.61 8.45 9.69
CA GLY A 114 1.31 9.07 9.91
C GLY A 114 0.45 8.25 10.88
N PRO A 115 -0.85 8.57 11.04
CA PRO A 115 -1.79 7.67 11.70
C PRO A 115 -1.80 6.31 11.01
N PHE A 116 -1.85 5.21 11.76
CA PHE A 116 -1.61 3.87 11.22
C PHE A 116 -2.56 3.49 10.06
N SER A 117 -3.87 3.73 10.22
CA SER A 117 -4.87 3.47 9.18
C SER A 117 -4.59 4.26 7.89
N HIS A 118 -4.14 5.51 8.03
CA HIS A 118 -3.76 6.34 6.89
C HIS A 118 -2.47 5.87 6.24
N ALA A 119 -1.51 5.39 7.04
CA ALA A 119 -0.29 4.81 6.51
C ALA A 119 -0.58 3.54 5.68
N VAL A 120 -1.48 2.67 6.17
CA VAL A 120 -1.90 1.46 5.44
C VAL A 120 -2.59 1.83 4.13
N TYR A 121 -3.56 2.74 4.17
CA TYR A 121 -4.25 3.22 2.98
C TYR A 121 -3.30 3.85 1.95
N SER A 122 -2.37 4.69 2.42
CA SER A 122 -1.39 5.37 1.56
C SER A 122 -0.49 4.33 0.88
N LEU A 123 0.08 3.40 1.66
CA LEU A 123 0.94 2.36 1.10
C LEU A 123 0.18 1.43 0.14
N ALA A 124 -1.07 1.11 0.43
CA ALA A 124 -1.90 0.32 -0.46
C ALA A 124 -2.11 1.03 -1.81
N SER A 125 -2.42 2.33 -1.78
CA SER A 125 -2.56 3.18 -2.98
C SER A 125 -1.27 3.25 -3.79
N LEU A 126 -0.11 3.35 -3.13
CA LEU A 126 1.20 3.33 -3.78
C LEU A 126 1.52 1.97 -4.42
N LYS A 127 1.23 0.87 -3.72
CA LYS A 127 1.37 -0.51 -4.24
C LYS A 127 0.41 -0.81 -5.40
N ALA A 128 -0.71 -0.11 -5.49
CA ALA A 128 -1.66 -0.22 -6.58
C ALA A 128 -1.41 0.80 -7.70
N SER A 129 -0.18 1.33 -7.80
CA SER A 129 0.20 2.37 -8.75
C SER A 129 1.54 2.07 -9.45
N ILE A 130 1.98 3.01 -10.29
CA ILE A 130 3.28 2.97 -10.97
C ILE A 130 4.47 2.96 -9.99
N GLN A 131 4.24 3.34 -8.73
CA GLN A 131 5.25 3.29 -7.67
C GLN A 131 5.41 1.91 -7.02
N LEU A 132 4.64 0.89 -7.44
CA LEU A 132 4.79 -0.48 -6.92
C LEU A 132 6.24 -0.99 -6.88
N PRO A 133 7.13 -0.73 -7.86
CA PRO A 133 8.50 -1.25 -7.80
C PRO A 133 9.25 -0.80 -6.54
N MET A 134 9.07 0.45 -6.12
CA MET A 134 9.69 1.01 -4.92
C MET A 134 9.04 0.52 -3.62
N HIS A 135 7.77 0.13 -3.70
CA HIS A 135 6.95 -0.23 -2.53
C HIS A 135 6.63 -1.71 -2.43
N ALA A 136 7.13 -2.57 -3.32
CA ALA A 136 6.71 -3.97 -3.43
C ALA A 136 6.85 -4.74 -2.11
N PHE A 137 7.90 -4.42 -1.35
CA PHE A 137 8.25 -5.10 -0.11
C PHE A 137 7.98 -4.27 1.15
N ASP A 138 7.50 -3.04 0.99
CA ASP A 138 7.23 -2.16 2.12
C ASP A 138 6.06 -2.70 2.93
N GLN A 139 6.16 -2.54 4.26
CA GLN A 139 5.10 -2.91 5.20
C GLN A 139 4.99 -1.82 6.23
N VAL A 140 3.76 -1.42 6.55
CA VAL A 140 3.51 -0.50 7.66
C VAL A 140 3.84 -1.20 8.97
N GLN A 141 4.73 -0.58 9.74
CA GLN A 141 5.08 -0.97 11.10
C GLN A 141 4.42 0.01 12.08
N ALA A 142 3.94 -0.47 13.23
CA ALA A 142 3.41 0.41 14.28
C ALA A 142 4.55 1.00 15.13
N PHE A 143 5.48 1.67 14.45
CA PHE A 143 6.62 2.39 15.03
C PHE A 143 6.72 3.78 14.40
N ASN A 144 7.45 4.67 15.05
CA ASN A 144 7.82 5.96 14.50
C ASN A 144 9.08 5.84 13.62
N CYS A 145 9.28 6.76 12.70
CA CYS A 145 10.45 6.79 11.82
C CYS A 145 11.78 6.93 12.59
N THR A 146 11.75 7.54 13.78
CA THR A 146 12.91 7.63 14.66
C THR A 146 13.39 6.26 15.17
N ALA A 147 12.49 5.29 15.35
CA ALA A 147 12.85 3.90 15.70
C ALA A 147 13.67 3.21 14.59
N PHE A 148 13.61 3.76 13.38
CA PHE A 148 14.32 3.30 12.21
C PHE A 148 15.61 4.09 11.93
N GLY A 149 15.97 5.07 12.78
CA GLY A 149 17.14 5.93 12.61
C GLY A 149 16.94 7.09 11.63
N PHE A 150 15.69 7.44 11.30
CA PHE A 150 15.36 8.65 10.55
C PHE A 150 14.93 9.72 11.55
N THR A 151 15.84 10.61 11.93
CA THR A 151 15.65 11.58 13.02
C THR A 151 15.18 12.95 12.54
N GLU A 152 15.31 13.24 11.25
CA GLU A 152 15.07 14.56 10.70
C GLU A 152 13.69 14.61 10.02
N MET A 153 12.69 15.16 10.70
CA MET A 153 11.34 15.31 10.14
C MET A 153 11.31 16.46 9.12
N TYR A 154 10.72 16.21 7.96
CA TYR A 154 10.36 17.29 7.05
C TYR A 154 9.14 18.04 7.58
N ASN A 155 9.26 19.36 7.73
CA ASN A 155 8.22 20.19 8.32
C ASN A 155 6.97 20.31 7.44
N GLN A 156 7.06 20.02 6.14
CA GLN A 156 5.92 20.02 5.24
C GLN A 156 5.21 18.66 5.23
N PRO A 157 3.86 18.66 5.19
CA PRO A 157 3.10 17.47 4.86
C PRO A 157 3.53 16.84 3.55
N ASP A 158 3.35 15.52 3.44
CA ASP A 158 3.40 14.85 2.15
C ASP A 158 2.33 15.45 1.20
N HIS A 159 2.75 15.83 -0.01
CA HIS A 159 1.89 16.53 -0.97
C HIS A 159 0.81 15.63 -1.59
N CYS A 160 0.94 14.30 -1.46
CA CYS A 160 -0.03 13.31 -1.90
C CYS A 160 -0.88 12.72 -0.77
N TYR A 161 -0.35 12.71 0.45
CA TYR A 161 -0.99 12.16 1.65
C TYR A 161 -0.80 13.11 2.86
N PRO A 162 -1.59 14.18 3.00
CA PRO A 162 -1.30 15.28 3.94
C PRO A 162 -1.23 14.91 5.44
N LYS A 163 -1.75 13.74 5.82
CA LYS A 163 -1.65 13.18 7.18
C LYS A 163 -0.33 12.43 7.43
N MET A 164 0.49 12.27 6.41
CA MET A 164 1.81 11.67 6.45
C MET A 164 2.89 12.76 6.52
N ARG A 165 4.06 12.36 7.00
CA ARG A 165 5.28 13.18 7.09
C ARG A 165 6.47 12.36 6.65
N LEU A 166 7.39 12.99 5.93
CA LEU A 166 8.66 12.40 5.53
C LEU A 166 9.69 12.61 6.64
N TRP A 167 10.56 11.61 6.81
CA TRP A 167 11.67 11.62 7.75
C TRP A 167 12.94 11.16 7.04
N THR A 168 14.03 11.87 7.29
CA THR A 168 15.34 11.66 6.67
C THR A 168 16.41 11.42 7.73
N LYS A 169 17.63 11.11 7.28
CA LYS A 169 18.79 10.92 8.18
C LYS A 169 19.63 12.17 8.31
N THR A 170 19.51 13.10 7.36
CA THR A 170 20.29 14.32 7.31
C THR A 170 19.39 15.53 7.10
N ALA A 171 19.76 16.63 7.75
CA ALA A 171 19.20 17.95 7.56
C ALA A 171 20.27 18.92 7.01
N PRO A 172 19.90 19.90 6.17
CA PRO A 172 18.58 20.08 5.57
C PRO A 172 18.23 18.99 4.54
N ILE A 173 16.93 18.77 4.30
CA ILE A 173 16.40 17.65 3.50
C ILE A 173 17.00 17.54 2.08
N HIS A 174 17.31 18.67 1.44
CA HIS A 174 17.87 18.68 0.08
C HIS A 174 19.32 18.16 0.01
N LEU A 175 19.98 17.98 1.16
CA LEU A 175 21.30 17.35 1.26
C LEU A 175 21.21 15.86 1.63
N ASP A 176 20.04 15.34 1.98
CA ASP A 176 19.88 13.93 2.31
C ASP A 176 20.04 13.05 1.05
N ALA A 177 21.01 12.15 1.08
CA ALA A 177 21.29 11.27 -0.04
C ALA A 177 20.13 10.31 -0.36
N GLY A 178 19.35 9.92 0.65
CA GLY A 178 18.17 9.09 0.47
C GLY A 178 17.05 9.81 -0.28
N ILE A 179 16.85 11.10 -0.02
CA ILE A 179 15.92 11.94 -0.80
C ILE A 179 16.35 12.05 -2.26
N LYS A 180 17.64 12.35 -2.50
CA LYS A 180 18.16 12.45 -3.87
C LYS A 180 17.94 11.15 -4.64
N GLU A 181 18.31 10.02 -4.04
CA GLU A 181 18.17 8.70 -4.65
C GLU A 181 16.69 8.28 -4.81
N SER A 182 15.80 8.63 -3.86
CA SER A 182 14.37 8.40 -4.00
C SER A 182 13.79 9.17 -5.19
N ASN A 183 14.19 10.43 -5.37
CA ASN A 183 13.76 11.25 -6.51
C ASN A 183 14.26 10.67 -7.85
N GLU A 184 15.49 10.18 -7.89
CA GLU A 184 16.04 9.50 -9.07
C GLU A 184 15.23 8.24 -9.42
N VAL A 185 14.93 7.39 -8.44
CA VAL A 185 14.09 6.20 -8.63
C VAL A 185 12.69 6.59 -9.12
N GLU A 186 12.05 7.59 -8.51
CA GLU A 186 10.73 8.05 -8.93
C GLU A 186 10.74 8.65 -10.34
N ASP A 187 11.74 9.47 -10.69
CA ASP A 187 11.87 10.05 -12.03
C ASP A 187 12.01 8.94 -13.09
N HIS A 188 12.77 7.89 -12.80
CA HIS A 188 12.81 6.70 -13.65
C HIS A 188 11.43 6.05 -13.77
N LEU A 189 10.75 5.78 -12.66
CA LEU A 189 9.43 5.13 -12.71
C LEU A 189 8.38 5.95 -13.47
N PHE A 190 8.37 7.27 -13.33
CA PHE A 190 7.33 8.14 -13.88
C PHE A 190 7.61 8.64 -15.31
N ARG A 191 8.86 8.86 -15.69
CA ARG A 191 9.19 9.54 -16.96
C ARG A 191 9.65 8.59 -18.06
N SER A 192 10.11 7.41 -17.72
CA SER A 192 10.58 6.44 -18.70
C SER A 192 9.56 5.31 -18.89
N ASN A 193 9.77 4.50 -19.92
CA ASN A 193 9.04 3.24 -20.09
C ASN A 193 9.54 2.14 -19.11
N ASP A 194 10.31 2.51 -18.07
CA ASP A 194 10.92 1.54 -17.15
C ASP A 194 9.85 0.81 -16.34
N PHE A 195 8.76 1.48 -15.94
CA PHE A 195 7.67 0.78 -15.25
C PHE A 195 7.04 -0.31 -16.11
N VAL A 196 6.78 -0.03 -17.39
CA VAL A 196 6.17 -1.02 -18.29
C VAL A 196 7.11 -2.21 -18.50
N SER A 197 8.40 -1.92 -18.67
CA SER A 197 9.45 -2.94 -18.80
C SER A 197 9.58 -3.79 -17.53
N TRP A 198 9.55 -3.15 -16.35
CA TRP A 198 9.54 -3.81 -15.06
C TRP A 198 8.29 -4.69 -14.89
N ALA A 199 7.10 -4.16 -15.19
CA ALA A 199 5.86 -4.91 -15.06
C ALA A 199 5.84 -6.14 -15.96
N GLN A 200 6.37 -6.03 -17.18
CA GLN A 200 6.53 -7.19 -18.07
C GLN A 200 7.49 -8.23 -17.51
N LYS A 201 8.66 -7.79 -17.01
CA LYS A 201 9.67 -8.67 -16.39
C LYS A 201 9.12 -9.40 -15.16
N GLU A 202 8.37 -8.71 -14.31
CA GLU A 202 7.78 -9.24 -13.07
C GLU A 202 6.42 -9.92 -13.29
N HIS A 203 6.02 -10.14 -14.54
CA HIS A 203 4.73 -10.73 -14.92
C HIS A 203 3.51 -10.03 -14.26
N ARG A 204 3.57 -8.70 -14.13
CA ARG A 204 2.52 -7.84 -13.59
C ARG A 204 1.67 -7.22 -14.69
N ASN A 205 0.39 -6.99 -14.39
CA ASN A 205 -0.52 -6.32 -15.32
C ASN A 205 -0.32 -4.80 -15.28
N ALA A 206 0.50 -4.28 -16.20
CA ALA A 206 0.73 -2.85 -16.33
C ALA A 206 -0.57 -2.06 -16.55
N ARG A 207 -1.64 -2.61 -17.14
CA ARG A 207 -2.89 -1.84 -17.33
C ARG A 207 -3.61 -1.53 -16.02
N VAL A 208 -3.42 -2.36 -15.00
CA VAL A 208 -4.02 -2.16 -13.68
C VAL A 208 -3.17 -1.20 -12.84
N LEU A 209 -1.85 -1.29 -12.99
CA LEU A 209 -0.89 -0.59 -12.13
C LEU A 209 -0.32 0.69 -12.75
N HIS A 210 -0.40 0.87 -14.08
CA HIS A 210 0.11 2.06 -14.78
C HIS A 210 -0.88 3.23 -14.64
N THR A 211 -1.02 3.68 -13.41
CA THR A 211 -1.79 4.87 -13.06
C THR A 211 -1.13 6.12 -13.63
N THR A 212 -1.91 7.13 -13.97
CA THR A 212 -1.34 8.42 -14.37
C THR A 212 -0.63 9.07 -13.16
N PRO A 213 0.57 9.65 -13.33
CA PRO A 213 1.27 10.32 -12.23
C PRO A 213 0.35 11.30 -11.49
N GLY A 214 0.35 11.24 -10.16
CA GLY A 214 -0.50 12.08 -9.31
C GLY A 214 -1.92 11.56 -9.08
N CYS A 215 -2.42 10.58 -9.86
CA CYS A 215 -3.72 9.95 -9.63
C CYS A 215 -3.73 8.87 -8.55
N ASN A 216 -2.55 8.52 -8.04
CA ASN A 216 -2.38 7.71 -6.85
C ASN A 216 -2.55 8.50 -5.54
N CYS A 217 -2.57 9.84 -5.61
CA CYS A 217 -2.67 10.72 -4.44
C CYS A 217 -4.13 10.90 -4.00
N VAL A 218 -4.37 11.20 -2.72
CA VAL A 218 -5.75 11.39 -2.24
C VAL A 218 -6.39 12.62 -2.90
N PRO A 219 -7.70 12.61 -3.23
CA PRO A 219 -8.34 13.69 -3.99
C PRO A 219 -8.16 15.08 -3.40
N ASP A 220 -8.15 15.19 -2.06
CA ASP A 220 -8.05 16.48 -1.36
C ASP A 220 -6.62 16.98 -1.14
N SER A 221 -5.61 16.19 -1.52
CA SER A 221 -4.21 16.58 -1.48
C SER A 221 -3.88 17.67 -2.51
N GLU A 222 -2.73 18.32 -2.38
CA GLU A 222 -2.28 19.30 -3.36
C GLU A 222 -2.17 18.70 -4.76
N VAL A 223 -1.53 17.52 -4.86
CA VAL A 223 -1.33 16.81 -6.13
C VAL A 223 -2.65 16.26 -6.67
N GLY A 224 -3.52 15.73 -5.79
CA GLY A 224 -4.84 15.22 -6.16
C GLY A 224 -5.73 16.32 -6.76
N LYS A 225 -5.79 17.48 -6.12
CA LYS A 225 -6.53 18.65 -6.63
C LYS A 225 -5.98 19.14 -7.96
N ARG A 226 -4.64 19.25 -8.07
CA ARG A 226 -3.96 19.67 -9.31
C ARG A 226 -4.27 18.75 -10.49
N ASN A 227 -4.39 17.44 -10.24
CA ASN A 227 -4.61 16.42 -11.27
C ASN A 227 -6.08 15.98 -11.39
N ALA A 228 -7.01 16.58 -10.66
CA ALA A 228 -8.43 16.17 -10.63
C ALA A 228 -9.07 16.01 -12.03
N PRO A 229 -8.85 16.91 -13.02
CA PRO A 229 -9.39 16.73 -14.37
C PRO A 229 -8.89 15.43 -15.02
N THR A 230 -7.60 15.15 -14.88
CA THR A 230 -6.94 13.97 -15.45
C THR A 230 -7.36 12.69 -14.74
N CYS A 231 -7.49 12.74 -13.41
CA CYS A 231 -7.80 11.59 -12.57
C CYS A 231 -9.29 11.25 -12.52
N SER A 232 -10.18 12.05 -13.11
CA SER A 232 -11.62 11.75 -13.17
C SER A 232 -11.96 10.44 -13.91
N VAL A 233 -11.04 9.95 -14.76
CA VAL A 233 -11.19 8.68 -15.48
C VAL A 233 -10.79 7.52 -14.59
N PRO A 234 -11.69 6.55 -14.27
CA PRO A 234 -11.40 5.46 -13.33
C PRO A 234 -10.15 4.64 -13.69
N ALA A 235 -9.93 4.38 -14.99
CA ALA A 235 -8.76 3.64 -15.48
C ALA A 235 -7.40 4.33 -15.23
N ARG A 236 -7.39 5.57 -14.71
CA ARG A 236 -6.17 6.33 -14.40
C ARG A 236 -5.83 6.34 -12.91
N ARG A 237 -6.74 5.87 -12.04
CA ARG A 237 -6.55 5.78 -10.59
C ARG A 237 -6.17 4.35 -10.17
N PRO A 238 -5.48 4.19 -9.03
CA PRO A 238 -5.46 2.91 -8.36
C PRO A 238 -6.90 2.45 -8.05
N PRO A 239 -7.20 1.14 -8.08
CA PRO A 239 -8.51 0.61 -7.70
C PRO A 239 -8.87 0.84 -6.22
N ILE A 240 -7.97 1.42 -5.42
CA ILE A 240 -8.11 1.67 -3.99
C ILE A 240 -8.58 3.13 -3.73
N ASN A 241 -8.50 4.02 -4.73
CA ASN A 241 -8.82 5.46 -4.63
C ASN A 241 -10.18 5.85 -5.24
#